data_AF-A0AAJ2AIS4-F1
#
_entry.id   AF-A0AAJ2AIS4-F1
#
_cell.length_a   1.000
_cell.length_b   1.000
_cell.length_c   1.000
_cell.angle_alpha   90.00
_cell.angle_beta   90.00
_cell.angle_gamma   90.00
#
_symmetry.space_group_name_H-M   'P 1'
#
loop_
_entity.id
_entity.type
_entity.pdbx_description
1 polymer ?
#
loop_
_entity_poly.entity_id
_entity_poly.type
_entity_poly.pdbx_seq_one_letter_code
_entity_poly.pdbx_strand_id
1 'polypeptide(L)'
;MNPIIAKLVAGAIVIAALVGGVLYVRELHAELDDANHQLETAKQGIVDRNKTIADLQRNASEKAKQQAQLDKSTTAVHAAVTSERQAIKKVINENPTVRTWADTPLPADVVRLSASPAYTGTADFGAAVSDDHSVHAAGDGSDN
;
A
#
# COMPACT_ATOMS: atom_id res chain seq x y z
N MET A 1 45.92 61.84 43.67
CA MET A 1 45.10 61.48 42.49
C MET A 1 44.24 62.67 42.13
N ASN A 2 44.27 63.14 40.87
CA ASN A 2 43.47 64.30 40.45
C ASN A 2 41.97 63.96 40.45
N PRO A 3 41.09 64.82 40.99
CA PRO A 3 39.64 64.57 41.08
C PRO A 3 38.97 64.40 39.70
N ILE A 4 39.58 64.95 38.65
CA ILE A 4 39.14 64.81 37.26
C ILE A 4 39.30 63.36 36.78
N ILE A 5 40.41 62.71 37.14
CA ILE A 5 40.69 61.31 36.75
C ILE A 5 39.66 60.39 37.40
N ALA A 6 39.32 60.62 38.69
CA ALA A 6 38.33 59.82 39.39
C ALA A 6 36.93 59.89 38.74
N LYS A 7 36.51 61.08 38.29
CA LYS A 7 35.22 61.26 37.60
C LYS A 7 35.18 60.58 36.24
N LEU A 8 36.27 60.64 35.48
CA LEU A 8 36.37 59.96 34.18
C LEU A 8 36.33 58.44 34.32
N VAL A 9 37.02 57.89 35.33
CA VAL A 9 36.98 56.45 35.63
C VAL A 9 35.57 56.02 36.05
N ALA A 10 34.89 56.79 36.91
CA ALA A 10 33.52 56.50 37.30
C ALA A 10 32.56 56.52 36.10
N GLY A 11 32.69 57.51 35.20
CA GLY A 11 31.90 57.58 33.97
C GLY A 11 32.15 56.39 33.03
N ALA A 12 33.41 55.99 32.86
CA ALA A 12 33.77 54.84 32.03
C ALA A 12 33.18 53.52 32.56
N ILE A 13 33.14 53.33 33.88
CA ILE A 13 32.53 52.14 34.51
C ILE A 13 31.02 52.10 34.24
N VAL A 14 30.33 53.24 34.38
CA VAL A 14 28.88 53.31 34.10
C VAL A 14 28.60 53.00 32.64
N ILE A 15 29.38 53.55 31.71
CA ILE A 15 29.23 53.25 30.29
C ILE A 15 29.49 51.76 30.02
N ALA A 16 30.54 51.17 30.60
CA ALA A 16 30.84 49.76 30.44
C ALA A 16 29.69 48.86 30.97
N ALA A 17 29.08 49.23 32.11
CA ALA A 17 27.93 48.51 32.65
C ALA A 17 26.70 48.61 31.73
N LEU A 18 26.43 49.78 31.16
CA LEU A 18 25.33 49.97 30.21
C LEU A 18 25.55 49.17 28.92
N VAL A 19 26.76 49.20 28.36
CA VAL A 19 27.10 48.43 27.17
C VAL A 19 26.98 46.94 27.45
N GLY A 20 27.51 46.46 28.58
CA GLY A 20 27.37 45.06 28.99
C GLY A 20 25.90 44.64 29.15
N GLY A 21 25.07 45.48 29.76
CA GLY A 21 23.64 45.23 29.90
C GLY A 21 22.91 45.15 28.55
N VAL A 22 23.21 46.06 27.62
CA VAL A 22 22.63 46.03 26.27
C VAL A 22 23.03 44.77 25.50
N LEU A 23 24.30 44.36 25.58
CA LEU A 23 24.77 43.13 24.93
C LEU A 23 24.09 41.89 25.52
N TYR A 24 23.97 41.83 26.86
CA TYR A 24 23.31 40.73 27.54
C TYR A 24 21.82 40.60 27.15
N VAL A 25 21.09 41.73 27.11
CA VAL A 25 19.69 41.74 26.69
C VAL A 25 19.53 41.33 25.24
N ARG A 26 20.46 41.73 24.36
CA ARG A 26 20.43 41.32 22.94
C ARG A 26 20.64 39.81 22.78
N GLU A 27 21.59 39.23 23.51
CA GLU A 27 21.84 37.80 23.47
C GLU A 27 20.61 37.02 23.94
N LEU A 28 19.99 37.47 25.03
CA LEU A 28 18.79 36.82 25.57
C LEU A 28 17.59 36.91 24.62
N HIS A 29 17.43 38.04 23.91
CA HIS A 29 16.40 38.15 22.87
C HIS A 29 16.70 37.24 21.69
N ALA A 30 17.97 37.13 21.26
CA ALA A 30 18.36 36.24 20.18
C ALA A 30 18.07 34.76 20.51
N GLU A 31 18.34 34.33 21.75
CA GLU A 31 18.02 32.98 22.21
C GLU A 31 16.51 32.72 22.27
N LEU A 32 15.73 33.72 22.69
CA LEU A 32 14.26 33.61 22.73
C LEU A 32 13.64 33.57 21.33
N ASP A 33 14.16 34.35 20.40
CA ASP A 33 13.74 34.33 19.00
C ASP A 33 14.08 32.98 18.35
N ASP A 34 15.28 32.43 18.60
CA ASP A 34 15.66 31.11 18.11
C ASP A 34 14.76 30.01 18.69
N ALA A 35 14.49 30.04 20.00
CA ALA A 35 13.58 29.10 20.64
C ALA A 35 12.15 29.18 20.08
N ASN A 36 11.65 30.40 19.81
CA ASN A 36 10.36 30.60 19.15
C ASN A 36 10.36 30.07 17.72
N HIS A 37 11.43 30.31 16.95
CA HIS A 37 11.56 29.79 15.59
C HIS A 37 11.59 28.26 15.57
N GLN A 38 12.31 27.63 16.51
CA GLN A 38 12.32 26.19 16.66
C GLN A 38 10.93 25.65 17.05
N LEU A 39 10.23 26.33 17.94
CA LEU A 39 8.87 25.95 18.35
C LEU A 39 7.89 26.04 17.18
N GLU A 40 7.92 27.11 16.40
CA GLU A 40 7.05 27.26 15.22
C GLU A 40 7.38 26.22 14.15
N THR A 41 8.67 25.94 13.91
CA THR A 41 9.10 24.89 12.99
C THR A 41 8.62 23.51 13.46
N ALA A 42 8.72 23.21 14.76
CA ALA A 42 8.26 21.97 15.34
C ALA A 42 6.72 21.84 15.23
N LYS A 43 5.98 22.92 15.52
CA LYS A 43 4.52 22.96 15.35
C LYS A 43 4.13 22.70 13.90
N GLN A 44 4.77 23.39 12.94
CA GLN A 44 4.51 23.17 11.53
C GLN A 44 4.79 21.73 11.12
N GLY A 45 5.92 21.16 11.58
CA GLY A 45 6.24 19.75 11.36
C GLY A 45 5.21 18.79 11.95
N ILE A 46 4.60 19.11 13.09
CA ILE A 46 3.50 18.34 13.66
C ILE A 46 2.23 18.45 12.80
N VAL A 47 1.89 19.63 12.30
CA VAL A 47 0.75 19.83 11.40
C VAL A 47 0.91 19.01 10.12
N ASP A 48 2.08 19.05 9.49
CA ASP A 48 2.36 18.31 8.26
C ASP A 48 2.31 16.80 8.47
N ARG A 49 2.85 16.32 9.60
CA ARG A 49 2.74 14.91 10.01
C ARG A 49 1.30 14.50 10.25
N ASN A 50 0.51 15.31 10.94
CA ASN A 50 -0.91 15.03 11.18
C ASN A 50 -1.70 14.95 9.88
N LYS A 51 -1.43 15.85 8.92
CA LYS A 51 -2.02 15.78 7.59
C LYS A 51 -1.68 14.46 6.89
N THR A 52 -0.40 14.06 6.94
CA THR A 52 0.07 12.80 6.36
C THR A 52 -0.62 11.58 7.00
N ILE A 53 -0.74 11.56 8.34
CA ILE A 53 -1.44 10.51 9.07
C ILE A 53 -2.91 10.44 8.65
N ALA A 54 -3.59 11.59 8.55
CA ALA A 54 -4.99 11.64 8.11
C ALA A 54 -5.17 11.10 6.69
N ASP A 55 -4.28 11.45 5.77
CA ASP A 55 -4.30 10.95 4.39
C ASP A 55 -4.02 9.45 4.33
N LEU A 56 -3.04 8.95 5.11
CA LEU A 56 -2.76 7.51 5.24
C LEU A 56 -3.96 6.74 5.81
N GLN A 57 -4.63 7.29 6.82
CA GLN A 57 -5.82 6.68 7.43
C GLN A 57 -6.99 6.62 6.44
N ARG A 58 -7.21 7.70 5.66
CA ARG A 58 -8.21 7.71 4.59
C ARG A 58 -7.92 6.64 3.55
N ASN A 59 -6.67 6.56 3.10
CA ASN A 59 -6.24 5.57 2.11
C ASN A 59 -6.40 4.13 2.63
N ALA A 60 -6.05 3.88 3.89
CA ALA A 60 -6.24 2.58 4.53
C ALA A 60 -7.73 2.20 4.63
N SER A 61 -8.59 3.15 5.02
CA SER A 61 -10.04 2.93 5.08
C SER A 61 -10.63 2.62 3.70
N GLU A 62 -10.20 3.33 2.67
CA GLU A 62 -10.64 3.10 1.29
C GLU A 62 -10.20 1.72 0.79
N LYS A 63 -8.92 1.36 1.01
CA LYS A 63 -8.42 0.02 0.69
C LYS A 63 -9.18 -1.09 1.41
N ALA A 64 -9.51 -0.90 2.69
CA ALA A 64 -10.29 -1.89 3.45
C ALA A 64 -11.70 -2.07 2.87
N LYS A 65 -12.35 -1.00 2.42
CA LYS A 65 -13.66 -1.08 1.73
C LYS A 65 -13.54 -1.81 0.39
N GLN A 66 -12.52 -1.51 -0.39
CA GLN A 66 -12.25 -2.16 -1.67
C GLN A 66 -12.00 -3.66 -1.48
N GLN A 67 -11.20 -4.04 -0.47
CA GLN A 67 -10.97 -5.44 -0.12
C GLN A 67 -12.27 -6.13 0.29
N ALA A 68 -13.07 -5.52 1.17
CA ALA A 68 -14.36 -6.09 1.57
C ALA A 68 -15.33 -6.25 0.39
N GLN A 69 -15.28 -5.36 -0.60
CA GLN A 69 -16.07 -5.48 -1.82
C GLN A 69 -15.58 -6.64 -2.71
N LEU A 70 -14.26 -6.82 -2.81
CA LEU A 70 -13.66 -7.92 -3.56
C LEU A 70 -13.98 -9.27 -2.91
N ASP A 71 -13.93 -9.35 -1.58
CA ASP A 71 -14.26 -10.56 -0.82
C ASP A 71 -15.75 -10.92 -0.99
N LYS A 72 -16.65 -9.93 -0.99
CA LYS A 72 -18.07 -10.12 -1.30
C LYS A 72 -18.29 -10.62 -2.72
N SER A 73 -17.61 -10.02 -3.69
CA SER A 73 -17.69 -10.44 -5.10
C SER A 73 -17.20 -11.88 -5.27
N THR A 74 -16.06 -12.21 -4.66
CA THR A 74 -15.48 -13.55 -4.70
C THR A 74 -16.44 -14.58 -4.07
N THR A 75 -17.01 -14.25 -2.92
CA THR A 75 -18.02 -15.09 -2.26
C THR A 75 -19.26 -15.29 -3.14
N ALA A 76 -19.76 -14.23 -3.78
CA ALA A 76 -20.92 -14.30 -4.68
C ALA A 76 -20.63 -15.18 -5.91
N VAL A 77 -19.46 -15.04 -6.52
CA VAL A 77 -19.01 -15.88 -7.63
C VAL A 77 -18.92 -17.35 -7.19
N HIS A 78 -18.31 -17.63 -6.05
CA HIS A 78 -18.24 -18.99 -5.50
C HIS A 78 -19.63 -19.59 -5.25
N ALA A 79 -20.57 -18.81 -4.72
CA ALA A 79 -21.95 -19.25 -4.50
C ALA A 79 -22.66 -19.58 -5.82
N ALA A 80 -22.55 -18.70 -6.82
CA ALA A 80 -23.13 -18.91 -8.15
C ALA A 80 -22.55 -20.18 -8.81
N VAL A 81 -21.22 -20.33 -8.83
CA VAL A 81 -20.55 -21.53 -9.38
C VAL A 81 -21.01 -22.81 -8.67
N THR A 82 -21.20 -22.76 -7.35
CA THR A 82 -21.68 -23.92 -6.59
C THR A 82 -23.11 -24.27 -6.94
N SER A 83 -23.99 -23.28 -7.11
CA SER A 83 -25.37 -23.47 -7.52
C SER A 83 -25.47 -24.08 -8.92
N GLU A 84 -24.72 -23.56 -9.89
CA GLU A 84 -24.67 -24.09 -11.26
C GLU A 84 -24.17 -25.54 -11.28
N ARG A 85 -23.13 -25.85 -10.51
CA ARG A 85 -22.63 -27.24 -10.38
C ARG A 85 -23.69 -28.19 -9.82
N GLN A 86 -24.49 -27.74 -8.85
CA GLN A 86 -25.59 -28.55 -8.31
C GLN A 86 -26.70 -28.74 -9.33
N ALA A 87 -27.05 -27.70 -10.10
CA ALA A 87 -28.03 -27.79 -11.17
C ALA A 87 -27.59 -28.78 -12.26
N ILE A 88 -26.33 -28.70 -12.70
CA ILE A 88 -25.74 -29.65 -13.66
C ILE A 88 -25.81 -31.09 -13.12
N LYS A 89 -25.39 -31.31 -11.87
CA LYS A 89 -25.47 -32.64 -11.23
C LYS A 89 -26.90 -33.18 -11.19
N LYS A 90 -27.87 -32.32 -10.90
CA LYS A 90 -29.29 -32.68 -10.90
C LYS A 90 -29.76 -33.09 -12.31
N VAL A 91 -29.41 -32.31 -13.33
CA VAL A 91 -29.76 -32.64 -14.73
C VAL A 91 -29.13 -33.96 -15.18
N ILE A 92 -27.86 -34.20 -14.85
CA ILE A 92 -27.17 -35.48 -15.14
C ILE A 92 -27.88 -36.64 -14.44
N ASN A 93 -28.33 -36.45 -13.20
CA ASN A 93 -28.99 -37.51 -12.44
C ASN A 93 -30.42 -37.80 -12.90
N GLU A 94 -31.14 -36.80 -13.41
CA GLU A 94 -32.54 -36.93 -13.82
C GLU A 94 -32.71 -37.43 -15.25
N ASN A 95 -31.70 -37.28 -16.11
CA ASN A 95 -31.78 -37.70 -17.52
C ASN A 95 -30.84 -38.89 -17.81
N PRO A 96 -31.38 -40.09 -18.11
CA PRO A 96 -30.58 -41.29 -18.33
C PRO A 96 -29.66 -41.19 -19.56
N THR A 97 -30.05 -40.45 -20.60
CA THR A 97 -29.20 -40.20 -21.78
C THR A 97 -28.00 -39.32 -21.43
N VAL A 98 -28.21 -38.31 -20.59
CA VAL A 98 -27.13 -37.43 -20.11
C VAL A 98 -26.20 -38.18 -19.16
N ARG A 99 -26.73 -39.10 -18.35
CA ARG A 99 -25.92 -39.97 -17.48
C ARG A 99 -24.94 -40.83 -18.28
N THR A 100 -25.39 -41.50 -19.34
CA THR A 100 -24.52 -42.35 -20.16
C THR A 100 -23.40 -41.54 -20.84
N TRP A 101 -23.68 -40.30 -21.25
CA TRP A 101 -22.66 -39.40 -21.81
C TRP A 101 -21.68 -38.89 -20.75
N ALA A 102 -22.17 -38.57 -19.55
CA ALA A 102 -21.34 -38.13 -18.42
C ALA A 102 -20.43 -39.24 -17.85
N ASP A 103 -20.87 -40.51 -17.94
CA ASP A 103 -20.08 -41.68 -17.52
C ASP A 103 -19.01 -42.10 -18.55
N THR A 104 -18.99 -41.47 -19.74
CA THR A 104 -17.96 -41.73 -20.75
C THR A 104 -16.61 -41.17 -20.28
N PRO A 105 -15.51 -41.96 -20.28
CA PRO A 105 -14.22 -41.51 -19.78
C PRO A 105 -13.71 -40.29 -20.57
N LEU A 106 -13.28 -39.26 -19.83
CA LEU A 106 -12.76 -38.03 -20.43
C LEU A 106 -11.46 -38.32 -21.21
N PRO A 107 -11.25 -37.70 -22.39
CA PRO A 107 -9.97 -37.77 -23.09
C PRO A 107 -8.82 -37.30 -22.21
N ALA A 108 -7.65 -37.93 -22.37
CA ALA A 108 -6.46 -37.67 -21.54
C ALA A 108 -6.05 -36.18 -21.51
N ASP A 109 -6.26 -35.45 -22.61
CA ASP A 109 -5.95 -34.02 -22.69
C ASP A 109 -6.84 -33.17 -21.78
N VAL A 110 -8.12 -33.51 -21.65
CA VAL A 110 -9.05 -32.79 -20.77
C VAL A 110 -8.72 -33.09 -19.30
N VAL A 111 -8.32 -34.33 -19.00
CA VAL A 111 -7.86 -34.72 -17.66
C VAL A 111 -6.60 -33.95 -17.29
N ARG A 112 -5.61 -33.87 -18.19
CA ARG A 112 -4.37 -33.10 -17.99
C ARG A 112 -4.64 -31.62 -17.76
N LEU A 113 -5.56 -31.02 -18.53
CA LEU A 113 -5.95 -29.63 -18.36
C LEU A 113 -6.67 -29.39 -17.02
N SER A 114 -7.56 -30.29 -16.61
CA SER A 114 -8.30 -30.16 -15.34
C SER A 114 -7.41 -30.36 -14.10
N ALA A 115 -6.34 -31.13 -14.24
CA ALA A 115 -5.35 -31.36 -13.19
C ALA A 115 -4.30 -30.23 -13.09
N SER A 116 -4.40 -29.20 -13.95
CA SER A 116 -3.46 -28.09 -13.93
C SER A 116 -3.52 -27.30 -12.61
N PRO A 117 -2.38 -26.79 -12.12
CA PRO A 117 -2.32 -26.00 -10.89
C PRO A 117 -3.24 -24.77 -10.94
N ALA A 118 -3.71 -24.33 -9.79
CA ALA A 118 -4.46 -23.08 -9.69
C ALA A 118 -3.53 -21.89 -9.95
N TYR A 119 -3.66 -21.27 -11.13
CA TYR A 119 -2.87 -20.10 -11.51
C TYR A 119 -3.32 -18.87 -10.72
N THR A 120 -2.35 -18.18 -10.11
CA THR A 120 -2.62 -17.01 -9.25
C THR A 120 -2.57 -15.68 -9.99
N GLY A 121 -2.68 -15.70 -11.31
CA GLY A 121 -2.73 -14.51 -12.16
C GLY A 121 -2.48 -14.81 -13.63
N THR A 122 -2.62 -13.78 -14.47
CA THR A 122 -2.45 -13.91 -15.93
C THR A 122 -1.00 -14.16 -16.35
N ALA A 123 -0.02 -13.67 -15.58
CA ALA A 123 1.40 -13.92 -15.83
C ALA A 123 1.78 -15.38 -15.53
N ASP A 124 1.27 -15.92 -14.43
CA ASP A 124 1.48 -17.31 -13.98
C ASP A 124 0.82 -18.30 -14.97
N PHE A 125 -0.39 -17.96 -15.43
CA PHE A 125 -1.05 -18.69 -16.51
C PHE A 125 -0.27 -18.64 -17.83
N GLY A 126 0.19 -17.45 -18.24
CA GLY A 126 0.94 -17.29 -19.51
C GLY A 126 2.26 -18.05 -19.54
N ALA A 127 2.98 -18.08 -18.40
CA ALA A 127 4.20 -18.86 -18.25
C ALA A 127 3.92 -20.37 -18.36
N ALA A 128 2.90 -20.86 -17.67
CA ALA A 128 2.53 -22.28 -17.72
C ALA A 128 2.04 -22.73 -19.10
N VAL A 129 1.26 -21.91 -19.81
CA VAL A 129 0.85 -22.21 -21.18
C VAL A 129 2.04 -22.26 -22.13
N SER A 130 3.03 -21.39 -21.93
CA SER A 130 4.23 -21.33 -22.77
C SER A 130 5.15 -22.54 -22.55
N ASP A 131 5.29 -23.02 -21.30
CA ASP A 131 6.07 -24.22 -20.98
C ASP A 131 5.39 -25.52 -21.43
N ASP A 132 4.05 -25.59 -21.42
CA ASP A 132 3.28 -26.78 -21.80
C ASP A 132 3.08 -26.91 -23.33
N HIS A 133 3.48 -25.90 -24.12
CA HIS A 133 3.29 -25.83 -25.58
C HIS A 133 4.48 -26.34 -26.43
N SER A 134 5.01 -27.53 -26.15
CA SER A 134 5.51 -28.33 -27.28
C SER A 134 4.29 -28.95 -27.98
N VAL A 135 3.61 -28.14 -28.80
CA VAL A 135 2.48 -28.64 -29.59
C VAL A 135 2.95 -29.81 -30.45
N HIS A 136 2.28 -30.97 -30.32
CA HIS A 136 2.46 -32.03 -31.29
C HIS A 136 2.09 -31.48 -32.67
N ALA A 137 2.95 -31.72 -33.66
CA ALA A 137 2.64 -31.39 -35.05
C ALA A 137 1.26 -31.94 -35.37
N ALA A 138 0.39 -31.08 -35.92
CA ALA A 138 -0.95 -31.47 -36.35
C ALA A 138 -0.83 -32.76 -37.15
N GLY A 139 -1.53 -33.80 -36.69
CA GLY A 139 -1.46 -35.14 -37.28
C GLY A 139 -1.56 -35.04 -38.79
N ASP A 140 -0.59 -35.67 -39.45
CA ASP A 140 -0.66 -36.08 -40.84
C ASP A 140 -2.05 -36.68 -41.08
N GLY A 141 -2.88 -35.90 -41.75
CA GLY A 141 -4.12 -36.35 -42.32
C GLY A 141 -3.86 -36.70 -43.77
N SER A 142 -3.42 -37.92 -44.05
CA SER A 142 -3.91 -38.77 -45.14
C SER A 142 -3.01 -39.98 -45.30
N ASP A 143 -3.52 -41.18 -45.05
CA ASP A 143 -3.60 -42.17 -46.12
C ASP A 143 -4.58 -43.30 -45.76
N ASN A 144 -5.21 -43.76 -46.84
CA ASN A 144 -6.35 -44.65 -47.01
C ASN A 144 -6.14 -46.08 -46.46
#